data_AF-A0A2H9PKS8-F1
#
_entry.id   AF-A0A2H9PKS8-F1
#
_cell.length_a   1.000
_cell.length_b   1.000
_cell.length_c   1.000
_cell.angle_alpha   90.00
_cell.angle_beta   90.00
_cell.angle_gamma   90.00
#
_symmetry.space_group_name_H-M   'P 1'
#
loop_
_entity.id
_entity.type
_entity.pdbx_description
1 polymer ?
#
loop_
_entity_poly.entity_id
_entity_poly.type
_entity_poly.pdbx_seq_one_letter_code
_entity_poly.pdbx_strand_id
1 'polypeptide(L)'
;MIKKLGFIFGSYSKAEEILYLLHNLKEVVRQGFYESELGKVEIFCKDNHLHLVKSNFKVLLADEESSVYSNKGIRVPEKDKSLGMYFVYISKDEKKAWLAAYFELVRNDSELGLLLGYPKCCVDNFCKNFDEEKTNLEINSENIFTNVTKREQDLVLISHFPCSAECSKSIKIGKNNLELIKRYNKNRAEELINGLRN
;
A
#
# COMPACT_ATOMS: atom_id res chain seq x y z
N MET A 1 -10.40 -1.28 16.57
CA MET A 1 -8.98 -1.16 16.17
C MET A 1 -8.82 -0.41 14.86
N ILE A 2 -9.34 -0.93 13.73
CA ILE A 2 -9.19 -0.33 12.39
C ILE A 2 -9.60 1.15 12.34
N LYS A 3 -10.73 1.55 12.95
CA LYS A 3 -11.15 2.97 12.99
C LYS A 3 -10.13 3.90 13.65
N LYS A 4 -9.45 3.45 14.72
CA LYS A 4 -8.40 4.22 15.39
C LYS A 4 -7.17 4.34 14.49
N LEU A 5 -6.79 3.25 13.81
CA LEU A 5 -5.71 3.27 12.83
C LEU A 5 -6.04 4.19 11.65
N GLY A 6 -7.29 4.21 11.16
CA GLY A 6 -7.71 5.12 10.08
C GLY A 6 -7.51 6.60 10.43
N PHE A 7 -7.71 7.00 11.69
CA PHE A 7 -7.43 8.37 12.13
C PHE A 7 -5.92 8.71 12.16
N ILE A 8 -5.06 7.71 12.38
CA ILE A 8 -3.60 7.88 12.45
C ILE A 8 -3.01 7.89 11.03
N PHE A 9 -3.45 6.95 10.21
CA PHE A 9 -2.87 6.67 8.90
C PHE A 9 -3.63 7.34 7.73
N GLY A 10 -4.75 8.01 7.99
CA GLY A 10 -5.46 8.85 7.04
C GLY A 10 -6.49 8.14 6.14
N SER A 11 -6.41 6.82 5.98
CA SER A 11 -7.39 6.03 5.19
C SER A 11 -7.61 4.64 5.78
N TYR A 12 -8.69 3.97 5.37
CA TYR A 12 -8.94 2.58 5.78
C TYR A 12 -7.92 1.62 5.15
N SER A 13 -7.59 1.77 3.87
CA SER A 13 -6.61 0.88 3.22
C SER A 13 -5.23 1.00 3.88
N LYS A 14 -4.79 2.22 4.22
CA LYS A 14 -3.53 2.43 4.95
C LYS A 14 -3.59 1.79 6.35
N ALA A 15 -4.71 1.93 7.05
CA ALA A 15 -4.91 1.32 8.36
C ALA A 15 -4.91 -0.23 8.33
N GLU A 16 -5.51 -0.82 7.30
CA GLU A 16 -5.57 -2.26 7.09
C GLU A 16 -4.19 -2.85 6.80
N GLU A 17 -3.36 -2.19 5.99
CA GLU A 17 -1.96 -2.58 5.76
C GLU A 17 -1.15 -2.65 7.05
N ILE A 18 -1.35 -1.70 7.95
CA ILE A 18 -0.70 -1.69 9.27
C ILE A 18 -1.23 -2.82 10.15
N LEU A 19 -2.52 -3.13 10.08
CA LEU A 19 -3.09 -4.30 10.75
C LEU A 19 -2.42 -5.59 10.23
N TYR A 20 -2.20 -5.71 8.92
CA TYR A 20 -1.52 -6.88 8.33
C TYR A 20 -0.09 -7.02 8.84
N LEU A 21 0.66 -5.91 8.95
CA LEU A 21 2.00 -5.88 9.52
C LEU A 21 2.00 -6.32 11.00
N LEU A 22 1.09 -5.76 11.82
CA LEU A 22 0.99 -6.11 13.24
C LEU A 22 0.68 -7.59 13.47
N HIS A 23 -0.02 -8.24 12.53
CA HIS A 23 -0.39 -9.65 12.59
C HIS A 23 0.50 -10.58 11.75
N ASN A 24 1.66 -10.11 11.29
CA ASN A 24 2.62 -10.92 10.51
C ASN A 24 2.04 -11.49 9.20
N LEU A 25 1.01 -10.85 8.64
CA LEU A 25 0.57 -11.14 7.27
C LEU A 25 1.41 -10.39 6.23
N LYS A 26 2.09 -9.32 6.65
CA LYS A 26 3.08 -8.58 5.88
C LYS A 26 4.33 -8.34 6.72
N GLU A 27 5.46 -8.24 6.04
CA GLU A 27 6.75 -7.94 6.66
C GLU A 27 7.12 -6.46 6.55
N VAL A 28 6.72 -5.81 5.46
CA VAL A 28 6.96 -4.39 5.19
C VAL A 28 5.70 -3.75 4.62
N VAL A 29 5.44 -2.52 5.03
CA VAL A 29 4.39 -1.65 4.50
C VAL A 29 5.04 -0.41 3.88
N ARG A 30 4.61 -0.04 2.68
CA ARG A 30 5.02 1.19 1.97
C ARG A 30 3.81 2.09 1.79
N GLN A 31 3.86 3.30 2.34
CA GLN A 31 2.74 4.26 2.29
C GLN A 31 3.25 5.68 2.01
N GLY A 32 2.43 6.49 1.33
CA GLY A 32 2.70 7.91 1.12
C GLY A 32 2.06 8.77 2.21
N PHE A 33 2.78 9.77 2.74
CA PHE A 33 2.27 10.73 3.72
C PHE A 33 2.73 12.15 3.42
N TYR A 34 1.86 13.12 3.65
CA TYR A 34 2.26 14.52 3.76
C TYR A 34 2.99 14.76 5.09
N GLU A 35 3.84 15.79 5.13
CA GLU A 35 4.60 16.16 6.34
C GLU A 35 3.70 16.34 7.58
N SER A 36 2.49 16.90 7.39
CA SER A 36 1.51 17.13 8.45
C SER A 36 0.92 15.84 9.05
N GLU A 37 1.02 14.71 8.34
CA GLU A 37 0.53 13.40 8.80
C GLU A 37 1.60 12.61 9.57
N LEU A 38 2.89 12.84 9.25
CA LEU A 38 4.01 12.03 9.73
C LEU A 38 4.11 11.95 11.24
N GLY A 39 3.89 13.06 11.97
CA GLY A 39 4.06 13.08 13.43
C GLY A 39 3.20 12.03 14.15
N LYS A 40 1.96 11.79 13.71
CA LYS A 40 1.09 10.76 14.31
C LYS A 40 1.57 9.34 13.96
N VAL A 41 2.09 9.15 12.75
CA VAL A 41 2.60 7.87 12.25
C VAL A 41 3.89 7.49 12.99
N GLU A 42 4.80 8.43 13.20
CA GLU A 42 6.05 8.23 13.93
C GLU A 42 5.80 7.86 15.40
N ILE A 43 4.89 8.56 16.08
CA ILE A 43 4.48 8.24 17.46
C ILE A 43 3.91 6.82 17.51
N PHE A 44 3.01 6.48 16.59
CA PHE A 44 2.44 5.13 16.54
C PHE A 44 3.51 4.06 16.35
N CYS A 45 4.47 4.27 15.42
CA CYS A 45 5.54 3.31 15.18
C CYS A 45 6.42 3.12 16.42
N LYS A 46 6.79 4.23 17.09
CA LYS A 46 7.55 4.18 18.34
C LYS A 46 6.82 3.39 19.44
N ASP A 47 5.54 3.68 19.64
CA ASP A 47 4.72 3.03 20.69
C ASP A 47 4.48 1.54 20.43
N ASN A 48 4.59 1.09 19.18
CA ASN A 48 4.38 -0.30 18.77
C ASN A 48 5.67 -1.03 18.38
N HIS A 49 6.85 -0.46 18.70
CA HIS A 49 8.16 -1.02 18.36
C HIS A 49 8.31 -1.36 16.87
N LEU A 50 7.82 -0.48 16.00
CA LEU A 50 7.99 -0.56 14.56
C LEU A 50 9.11 0.38 14.10
N HIS A 51 9.89 -0.09 13.14
CA HIS A 51 10.89 0.71 12.45
C HIS A 51 10.25 1.44 11.28
N LEU A 52 10.54 2.74 11.19
CA LEU A 52 10.03 3.64 10.16
C LEU A 52 11.22 4.27 9.43
N VAL A 53 11.24 4.15 8.10
CA VAL A 53 12.21 4.83 7.24
C VAL A 53 11.47 5.74 6.29
N LYS A 54 11.81 7.03 6.29
CA LYS A 54 11.26 8.06 5.39
C LYS A 54 12.15 8.17 4.14
N SER A 55 11.56 8.35 2.97
CA SER A 55 12.29 8.66 1.74
C SER A 55 13.02 10.01 1.86
N ASN A 56 14.19 10.12 1.24
CA ASN A 56 14.95 11.38 1.09
C ASN A 56 14.49 12.22 -0.13
N PHE A 57 13.28 11.94 -0.63
CA PHE A 57 12.64 12.62 -1.75
C PHE A 57 11.14 12.72 -1.47
N LYS A 58 10.50 13.67 -2.13
CA LYS A 58 9.04 13.83 -2.16
C LYS A 58 8.49 13.39 -3.50
N VAL A 59 7.21 13.01 -3.50
CA VAL A 59 6.45 12.70 -4.70
C VAL A 59 5.36 13.75 -4.84
N LEU A 60 5.42 14.51 -5.93
CA LEU A 60 4.35 15.39 -6.36
C LEU A 60 3.39 14.58 -7.22
N LEU A 61 2.10 14.57 -6.89
CA LEU A 61 1.10 13.91 -7.72
C LEU A 61 0.87 14.79 -8.95
N ALA A 62 1.02 14.21 -10.14
CA ALA A 62 0.91 14.96 -11.40
C ALA A 62 -0.55 15.40 -11.70
N ASP A 63 -1.52 14.83 -10.99
CA ASP A 63 -2.96 15.05 -11.18
C ASP A 63 -3.60 15.56 -9.87
N GLU A 64 -3.37 16.83 -9.50
CA GLU A 64 -4.02 17.43 -8.32
C GLU A 64 -5.56 17.48 -8.42
N GLU A 65 -6.12 17.38 -9.64
CA GLU A 65 -7.57 17.36 -9.86
C GLU A 65 -8.22 15.99 -9.59
N SER A 66 -7.45 14.89 -9.50
CA SER A 66 -8.00 13.54 -9.32
C SER A 66 -7.49 12.83 -8.07
N SER A 67 -8.16 13.09 -6.94
CA SER A 67 -8.40 12.14 -5.83
C SER A 67 -7.18 11.47 -5.15
N VAL A 68 -7.48 10.61 -4.17
CA VAL A 68 -6.59 10.10 -3.10
C VAL A 68 -5.42 9.25 -3.61
N TYR A 69 -5.46 8.73 -4.84
CA TYR A 69 -4.31 8.09 -5.47
C TYR A 69 -4.08 8.61 -6.90
N SER A 70 -2.85 9.06 -7.18
CA SER A 70 -2.34 9.18 -8.55
C SER A 70 -1.27 8.12 -8.79
N ASN A 71 -1.36 7.48 -9.96
CA ASN A 71 -0.33 6.55 -10.45
C ASN A 71 0.81 7.28 -11.17
N LYS A 72 0.78 8.62 -11.21
CA LYS A 72 1.82 9.47 -11.79
C LYS A 72 2.37 10.41 -10.70
N GLY A 73 3.58 10.09 -10.27
CA GLY A 73 4.29 10.83 -9.24
C GLY A 73 5.62 11.34 -9.77
N ILE A 74 5.86 12.64 -9.68
CA ILE A 74 7.17 13.24 -9.98
C ILE A 74 8.00 13.24 -8.70
N ARG A 75 9.11 12.49 -8.70
CA ARG A 75 10.07 12.54 -7.58
C ARG A 75 10.81 13.87 -7.62
N VAL A 76 10.74 14.62 -6.53
CA VAL A 76 11.49 15.87 -6.33
C VAL A 76 12.38 15.75 -5.08
N PRO A 77 13.52 16.49 -5.04
CA PRO A 77 14.37 16.51 -3.86
C PRO A 77 13.61 16.95 -2.60
N GLU A 78 14.02 16.46 -1.42
CA GLU A 78 13.42 16.84 -0.14
C GLU A 78 13.37 18.37 0.08
N LYS A 79 14.42 19.08 -0.37
CA LYS A 79 14.54 20.55 -0.24
C LYS A 79 13.65 21.34 -1.20
N ASP A 80 12.96 20.67 -2.13
CA ASP A 80 11.99 21.33 -3.02
C ASP A 80 10.92 22.03 -2.16
N LYS A 81 10.39 23.18 -2.59
CA LYS A 81 9.39 23.92 -1.80
C LYS A 81 7.96 23.41 -2.03
N SER A 82 7.73 22.62 -3.07
CA SER A 82 6.41 22.11 -3.45
C SER A 82 5.87 21.14 -2.40
N LEU A 83 4.56 21.16 -2.18
CA LEU A 83 3.90 20.20 -1.31
C LEU A 83 3.89 18.84 -1.99
N GLY A 84 4.39 17.83 -1.29
CA GLY A 84 4.47 16.46 -1.80
C GLY A 84 4.46 15.45 -0.67
N MET A 85 4.19 14.20 -1.04
CA MET A 85 4.21 13.09 -0.08
C MET A 85 5.60 12.49 0.03
N TYR A 86 5.98 12.05 1.21
CA TYR A 86 7.10 11.14 1.42
C TYR A 86 6.59 9.70 1.39
N PHE A 87 7.39 8.82 0.79
CA PHE A 87 7.19 7.40 1.05
C PHE A 87 7.79 7.03 2.38
N VAL A 88 7.05 6.23 3.12
CA VAL A 88 7.41 5.71 4.43
C VAL A 88 7.35 4.19 4.37
N TYR A 89 8.42 3.57 4.83
CA TYR A 89 8.60 2.12 4.90
C TYR A 89 8.57 1.69 6.35
N ILE A 90 7.60 0.84 6.69
CA ILE A 90 7.32 0.45 8.08
C ILE A 90 7.49 -1.07 8.19
N SER A 91 8.28 -1.51 9.17
CA SER A 91 8.48 -2.94 9.43
C SER A 91 8.73 -3.21 10.91
N LYS A 92 8.49 -4.45 11.35
CA LYS A 92 8.99 -4.95 12.63
C LYS A 92 10.49 -5.25 12.61
N ASP A 93 11.08 -5.34 11.41
CA ASP A 93 12.51 -5.58 11.20
C ASP A 93 13.15 -4.33 10.57
N GLU A 94 14.04 -3.69 11.30
CA GLU A 94 14.76 -2.49 10.86
C GLU A 94 15.43 -2.67 9.49
N LYS A 95 16.05 -3.83 9.27
CA LYS A 95 16.77 -4.10 8.02
C LYS A 95 15.81 -4.13 6.85
N LYS A 96 14.62 -4.68 7.02
CA LYS A 96 13.60 -4.74 5.96
C LYS A 96 13.03 -3.37 5.62
N ALA A 97 12.82 -2.50 6.62
CA ALA A 97 12.41 -1.12 6.37
C ALA A 97 13.46 -0.35 5.54
N TRP A 98 14.75 -0.48 5.90
CA TRP A 98 15.84 0.13 5.14
C TRP A 98 16.03 -0.48 3.75
N LEU A 99 15.93 -1.80 3.60
CA LEU A 99 16.01 -2.47 2.30
C LEU A 99 14.89 -2.02 1.36
N ALA A 100 13.67 -1.85 1.85
CA ALA A 100 12.58 -1.33 1.04
C ALA A 100 12.83 0.11 0.57
N ALA A 101 13.32 0.97 1.47
CA ALA A 101 13.71 2.33 1.10
C ALA A 101 14.87 2.35 0.07
N TYR A 102 15.83 1.44 0.22
CA TYR A 102 16.95 1.29 -0.72
C TYR A 102 16.48 0.82 -2.09
N PHE A 103 15.65 -0.23 -2.18
CA PHE A 103 15.14 -0.73 -3.45
C PHE A 103 14.31 0.30 -4.20
N GLU A 104 13.51 1.11 -3.50
CA GLU A 104 12.83 2.26 -4.11
C GLU A 104 13.82 3.28 -4.69
N LEU A 105 14.87 3.61 -3.93
CA LEU A 105 15.87 4.60 -4.31
C LEU A 105 16.60 4.19 -5.59
N VAL A 106 17.01 2.92 -5.68
CA VAL A 106 17.70 2.37 -6.87
C VAL A 106 16.75 1.89 -7.98
N ARG A 107 15.44 2.16 -7.85
CA ARG A 107 14.38 1.75 -8.80
C ARG A 107 14.38 0.23 -9.10
N ASN A 108 14.61 -0.58 -8.07
CA ASN A 108 14.52 -2.03 -8.17
C ASN A 108 13.11 -2.51 -7.76
N ASP A 109 12.14 -2.30 -8.64
CA ASP A 109 10.73 -2.63 -8.40
C ASP A 109 10.51 -4.13 -8.17
N SER A 110 11.37 -4.98 -8.74
CA SER A 110 11.28 -6.42 -8.58
C SER A 110 11.54 -6.84 -7.14
N GLU A 111 12.70 -6.45 -6.59
CA GLU A 111 13.07 -6.76 -5.21
C GLU A 111 12.16 -6.05 -4.20
N LEU A 112 11.77 -4.80 -4.49
CA LEU A 112 10.82 -4.06 -3.67
C LEU A 112 9.46 -4.78 -3.59
N GLY A 113 8.89 -5.18 -4.73
CA GLY A 113 7.60 -5.87 -4.78
C GLY A 113 7.62 -7.19 -4.01
N LEU A 114 8.70 -7.97 -4.14
CA LEU A 114 8.88 -9.21 -3.39
C LEU A 114 8.98 -8.95 -1.88
N LEU A 115 9.74 -7.93 -1.47
CA LEU A 115 9.89 -7.54 -0.07
C LEU A 115 8.57 -7.04 0.56
N LEU A 116 7.69 -6.41 -0.23
CA LEU A 116 6.34 -6.02 0.18
C LEU A 116 5.36 -7.20 0.28
N GLY A 117 5.82 -8.42 -0.02
CA GLY A 117 5.04 -9.65 0.06
C GLY A 117 4.18 -9.94 -1.17
N TYR A 118 4.47 -9.29 -2.31
CA TYR A 118 3.70 -9.49 -3.53
C TYR A 118 4.06 -10.83 -4.18
N PRO A 119 3.09 -11.55 -4.78
CA PRO A 119 3.40 -12.79 -5.47
C PRO A 119 4.38 -12.55 -6.62
N LYS A 120 5.41 -13.39 -6.73
CA LYS A 120 6.42 -13.29 -7.81
C LYS A 120 5.79 -13.12 -9.20
N CYS A 121 4.72 -13.85 -9.53
CA CYS A 121 4.05 -13.70 -10.82
C CYS A 121 3.40 -12.32 -11.05
N CYS A 122 2.96 -11.65 -9.98
CA CYS A 122 2.42 -10.29 -10.04
C CYS A 122 3.55 -9.27 -10.19
N VAL A 123 4.67 -9.47 -9.47
CA VAL A 123 5.89 -8.67 -9.62
C VAL A 123 6.44 -8.78 -11.03
N ASP A 124 6.62 -10.00 -11.54
CA ASP A 124 7.10 -10.25 -12.90
C ASP A 124 6.19 -9.58 -13.94
N ASN A 125 4.87 -9.66 -13.75
CA ASN A 125 3.90 -9.01 -14.63
C ASN A 125 3.98 -7.48 -14.53
N PHE A 126 4.17 -6.92 -13.34
CA PHE A 126 4.38 -5.49 -13.16
C PHE A 126 5.64 -5.03 -13.88
N CYS A 127 6.80 -5.63 -13.60
CA CYS A 127 8.07 -5.25 -14.24
C CYS A 127 8.07 -5.43 -15.76
N LYS A 128 7.26 -6.36 -16.30
CA LYS A 128 7.14 -6.56 -17.74
C LYS A 128 6.25 -5.53 -18.44
N ASN A 129 5.18 -5.06 -17.78
CA ASN A 129 4.13 -4.30 -18.45
C ASN A 129 3.98 -2.86 -17.94
N PHE A 130 4.60 -2.51 -16.81
CA PHE A 130 4.61 -1.16 -16.29
C PHE A 130 5.47 -0.28 -17.20
N ASP A 131 4.92 0.85 -17.59
CA ASP A 131 5.57 1.87 -18.40
C ASP A 131 5.22 3.24 -17.79
N GLU A 132 6.11 4.23 -17.88
CA GLU A 132 5.83 5.60 -17.43
C GLU A 132 4.63 6.21 -18.16
N GLU A 133 4.33 5.74 -19.38
CA GLU A 133 3.12 6.10 -20.13
C GLU A 133 1.89 5.27 -19.72
N LYS A 134 2.09 4.03 -19.23
CA LYS A 134 1.05 3.08 -18.83
C LYS A 134 1.25 2.62 -17.38
N THR A 135 0.99 3.54 -16.45
CA THR A 135 1.22 3.31 -15.01
C THR A 135 0.10 2.52 -14.33
N ASN A 136 -1.08 2.45 -14.95
CA ASN A 136 -2.21 1.69 -14.42
C ASN A 136 -2.30 0.30 -15.07
N LEU A 137 -1.99 -0.74 -14.29
CA LEU A 137 -2.10 -2.14 -14.68
C LEU A 137 -3.34 -2.81 -14.10
N GLU A 138 -4.34 -2.02 -13.70
CA GLU A 138 -5.65 -2.53 -13.28
C GLU A 138 -6.22 -3.49 -14.32
N ILE A 139 -6.68 -4.62 -13.80
CA ILE A 139 -7.50 -5.56 -14.54
C ILE A 139 -8.91 -5.48 -13.98
N ASN A 140 -9.90 -5.46 -14.87
CA ASN A 140 -11.27 -5.63 -14.43
C ASN A 140 -11.45 -7.06 -13.93
N SER A 141 -11.91 -7.23 -12.69
CA SER A 141 -12.02 -8.51 -12.02
C SER A 141 -13.32 -8.55 -11.23
N GLU A 142 -14.19 -9.50 -11.56
CA GLU A 142 -15.39 -9.81 -10.76
C GLU A 142 -15.04 -10.54 -9.46
N ASN A 143 -13.81 -11.04 -9.35
CA ASN A 143 -13.32 -11.69 -8.16
C ASN A 143 -12.90 -10.65 -7.12
N ILE A 144 -13.71 -10.54 -6.05
CA ILE A 144 -13.54 -9.54 -5.00
C ILE A 144 -12.14 -9.53 -4.36
N PHE A 145 -11.41 -10.66 -4.39
CA PHE A 145 -10.10 -10.78 -3.75
C PHE A 145 -8.95 -10.21 -4.59
N THR A 146 -9.19 -9.96 -5.87
CA THR A 146 -8.23 -9.39 -6.83
C THR A 146 -8.72 -8.08 -7.43
N ASN A 147 -9.95 -7.68 -7.14
CA ASN A 147 -10.51 -6.41 -7.59
C ASN A 147 -9.82 -5.25 -6.86
N VAL A 148 -9.06 -4.46 -7.61
CA VAL A 148 -8.34 -3.26 -7.15
C VAL A 148 -8.90 -1.96 -7.74
N THR A 149 -9.97 -2.06 -8.55
CA THR A 149 -10.56 -0.91 -9.27
C THR A 149 -11.24 0.10 -8.35
N LYS A 150 -11.57 -0.29 -7.12
CA LYS A 150 -12.22 0.55 -6.11
C LYS A 150 -11.28 1.03 -5.00
N ARG A 151 -9.96 0.98 -5.20
CA ARG A 151 -8.98 1.44 -4.20
C ARG A 151 -9.17 2.91 -3.79
N GLU A 152 -9.65 3.78 -4.68
CA GLU A 152 -9.95 5.19 -4.39
C GLU A 152 -11.04 5.35 -3.32
N GLN A 153 -11.91 4.35 -3.20
CA GLN A 153 -13.01 4.31 -2.22
C GLN A 153 -12.57 3.56 -0.95
N ASP A 154 -11.27 3.29 -0.79
CA ASP A 154 -10.71 2.34 0.18
C ASP A 154 -11.35 0.94 0.08
N LEU A 155 -11.89 0.53 -1.08
CA LEU A 155 -12.48 -0.80 -1.25
C LEU A 155 -11.50 -1.69 -2.00
N VAL A 156 -10.64 -2.39 -1.25
CA VAL A 156 -9.61 -3.27 -1.81
C VAL A 156 -9.10 -4.25 -0.75
N LEU A 157 -8.71 -5.47 -1.16
CA LEU A 157 -8.17 -6.51 -0.27
C LEU A 157 -6.67 -6.81 -0.48
N ILE A 158 -6.05 -6.26 -1.52
CA ILE A 158 -4.62 -6.45 -1.86
C ILE A 158 -3.99 -5.12 -2.29
N SER A 159 -2.71 -4.91 -2.00
CA SER A 159 -2.02 -3.64 -2.29
C SER A 159 -1.20 -3.66 -3.60
N HIS A 160 -1.40 -4.67 -4.45
CA HIS A 160 -0.64 -4.88 -5.68
C HIS A 160 -1.57 -5.17 -6.86
N PHE A 161 -1.11 -4.88 -8.08
CA PHE A 161 -1.80 -5.29 -9.29
C PHE A 161 -1.65 -6.80 -9.50
N PRO A 162 -2.74 -7.58 -9.46
CA PRO A 162 -2.66 -9.01 -9.73
C PRO A 162 -2.31 -9.26 -11.21
N CYS A 163 -1.52 -10.31 -11.49
CA CYS A 163 -1.16 -10.66 -12.88
C CYS A 163 -2.34 -11.18 -13.72
N SER A 164 -3.45 -11.57 -13.08
CA SER A 164 -4.68 -12.02 -13.70
C SER A 164 -5.83 -11.98 -12.69
N ALA A 165 -7.08 -11.94 -13.17
CA ALA A 165 -8.27 -11.87 -12.31
C ALA A 165 -8.40 -13.12 -11.43
N GLU A 166 -7.85 -14.25 -11.88
CA GLU A 166 -7.85 -15.53 -11.15
C GLU A 166 -6.48 -15.89 -10.57
N CYS A 167 -5.64 -14.88 -10.25
CA CYS A 167 -4.34 -15.13 -9.66
C CYS A 167 -4.49 -15.78 -8.26
N SER A 168 -4.31 -17.10 -8.20
CA SER A 168 -4.51 -17.90 -6.98
C SER A 168 -3.71 -17.41 -5.76
N LYS A 169 -2.50 -16.89 -5.98
CA LYS A 169 -1.65 -16.31 -4.93
C LYS A 169 -2.24 -15.00 -4.39
N SER A 170 -2.71 -14.11 -5.26
CA SER A 170 -3.38 -12.87 -4.86
C SER A 170 -4.71 -13.14 -4.17
N ILE A 171 -5.50 -14.08 -4.68
CA ILE A 171 -6.76 -14.52 -4.05
C ILE A 171 -6.50 -15.02 -2.63
N LYS A 172 -5.44 -15.83 -2.43
CA LYS A 172 -5.04 -16.30 -1.10
C LYS A 172 -4.72 -15.15 -0.15
N ILE A 173 -3.97 -14.15 -0.61
CA ILE A 173 -3.67 -12.94 0.19
C ILE A 173 -4.98 -12.21 0.53
N GLY A 174 -5.83 -11.92 -0.45
CA GLY A 174 -7.10 -11.23 -0.23
C GLY A 174 -8.02 -11.94 0.75
N LYS A 175 -8.09 -13.28 0.70
CA LYS A 175 -8.85 -14.09 1.67
C LYS A 175 -8.30 -13.96 3.08
N ASN A 176 -6.98 -14.07 3.24
CA ASN A 176 -6.32 -13.94 4.55
C ASN A 176 -6.55 -12.54 5.15
N ASN A 177 -6.44 -11.51 4.31
CA ASN A 177 -6.67 -10.12 4.67
C ASN A 177 -8.11 -9.89 5.14
N LEU A 178 -9.10 -10.35 4.37
CA LEU A 178 -10.51 -10.24 4.74
C LEU A 178 -10.82 -10.98 6.05
N GLU A 179 -10.28 -12.19 6.24
CA GLU A 179 -10.45 -12.94 7.50
C GLU A 179 -9.87 -12.19 8.70
N LEU A 180 -8.71 -11.55 8.55
CA LEU A 180 -8.14 -10.73 9.61
C LEU A 180 -8.98 -9.48 9.88
N ILE A 181 -9.40 -8.76 8.85
CA ILE A 181 -10.30 -7.59 8.99
C ILE A 181 -11.57 -7.99 9.74
N LYS A 182 -12.20 -9.10 9.35
CA LYS A 182 -13.43 -9.61 9.96
C LYS A 182 -13.28 -9.91 11.45
N ARG A 183 -12.10 -10.35 11.90
CA ARG A 183 -11.81 -10.56 13.34
C ARG A 183 -11.82 -9.26 14.14
N TYR A 184 -11.36 -8.16 13.55
CA TYR A 184 -11.20 -6.87 14.22
C TYR A 184 -12.31 -5.86 13.96
N ASN A 185 -13.05 -6.02 12.86
CA ASN A 185 -14.14 -5.14 12.44
C ASN A 185 -15.05 -5.85 11.41
N LYS A 186 -16.10 -6.53 11.90
CA LYS A 186 -17.07 -7.25 11.05
C LYS A 186 -17.77 -6.32 10.06
N ASN A 187 -18.22 -5.14 10.51
CA ASN A 187 -18.92 -4.18 9.66
C ASN A 187 -18.06 -3.74 8.48
N ARG A 188 -16.77 -3.49 8.72
CA ARG A 188 -15.83 -3.15 7.64
C ARG A 188 -15.61 -4.31 6.66
N ALA A 189 -15.54 -5.54 7.15
CA ALA A 189 -15.45 -6.72 6.28
C ALA A 189 -16.71 -6.86 5.40
N GLU A 190 -17.90 -6.62 5.95
CA GLU A 190 -19.17 -6.63 5.20
C GLU A 190 -19.21 -5.50 4.15
N GLU A 191 -18.76 -4.30 4.51
CA GLU A 191 -18.61 -3.17 3.59
C GLU A 191 -17.70 -3.52 2.40
N LEU A 192 -16.55 -4.14 2.65
CA LEU A 192 -15.64 -4.61 1.61
C LEU A 192 -16.30 -5.65 0.69
N ILE A 193 -16.95 -6.66 1.27
CA ILE A 193 -17.64 -7.71 0.50
C ILE A 193 -18.73 -7.12 -0.40
N ASN A 194 -19.57 -6.24 0.15
CA ASN A 194 -20.68 -5.65 -0.59
C ASN A 194 -20.17 -4.65 -1.64
N GLY A 195 -19.19 -3.82 -1.26
CA GLY A 195 -18.60 -2.81 -2.12
C GLY A 195 -17.86 -3.41 -3.32
N LEU A 196 -17.19 -4.55 -3.16
CA LEU A 196 -16.41 -5.19 -4.22
C LEU A 196 -17.23 -6.10 -5.15
N ARG A 197 -18.46 -6.47 -4.77
CA ARG A 197 -19.39 -7.26 -5.60
C ARG A 197 -20.19 -6.43 -6.60
N ASN A 198 -20.46 -5.18 -6.23
CA ASN A 198 -21.16 -4.20 -7.08
C ASN A 198 -20.21 -3.59 -8.10
#